data_AF-A0A6L3VCD8-F1
#
_entry.id   AF-A0A6L3VCD8-F1
#
_cell.length_a   1.000
_cell.length_b   1.000
_cell.length_c   1.000
_cell.angle_alpha   90.00
_cell.angle_beta   90.00
_cell.angle_gamma   90.00
#
_symmetry.space_group_name_H-M   'P 1'
#
loop_
_entity.id
_entity.type
_entity.pdbx_description
1 polymer ?
#
loop_
_entity_poly.entity_id
_entity_poly.type
_entity_poly.pdbx_seq_one_letter_code
_entity_poly.pdbx_strand_id
1 'polypeptide(L)'
;MLIKNCSGFELEKEKSNTSEDFFNRSEITFEEDGVEKTLHVLYVRYFEEQLNEFTPFASNPIFVSVGREVELKDIVAIVCLLKNPGFRHRKRVYINSLAEFASYFQHIDFDKLPAIFEALKNQKSFTLRSPLEYIVQPN
;
A
#
# COMPACT_ATOMS: atom_id res chain seq x y z
N MET A 1 -1.49 2.00 16.36
CA MET A 1 -2.34 2.49 15.25
C MET A 1 -3.27 1.37 14.84
N LEU A 2 -4.54 1.66 14.55
CA LEU A 2 -5.53 0.64 14.14
C LEU A 2 -5.87 0.81 12.66
N ILE A 3 -5.47 -0.13 11.81
CA ILE A 3 -5.79 -0.14 10.39
C ILE A 3 -7.21 -0.66 10.23
N LYS A 4 -8.06 0.05 9.48
CA LYS A 4 -9.47 -0.30 9.25
C LYS A 4 -9.77 -0.66 7.80
N ASN A 5 -9.00 -0.16 6.84
CA ASN A 5 -9.16 -0.49 5.43
C ASN A 5 -7.83 -0.42 4.68
N CYS A 6 -7.66 -1.29 3.68
CA CYS A 6 -6.60 -1.25 2.66
C CYS A 6 -7.20 -1.70 1.33
N SER A 7 -7.05 -0.86 0.31
CA SER A 7 -7.56 -1.12 -1.04
C SER A 7 -6.83 -0.29 -2.08
N GLY A 8 -6.79 -0.77 -3.32
CA GLY A 8 -6.32 0.00 -4.44
C GLY A 8 -7.18 -0.19 -5.69
N PHE A 9 -7.17 0.81 -6.55
CA PHE A 9 -7.91 0.82 -7.79
C PHE A 9 -7.18 1.65 -8.84
N GLU A 10 -7.42 1.28 -10.09
CA GLU A 10 -6.98 2.05 -11.25
C GLU A 10 -7.80 3.34 -11.31
N LEU A 11 -7.14 4.47 -11.55
CA LEU A 11 -7.88 5.70 -11.80
C LEU A 11 -8.32 5.75 -13.25
N GLU A 12 -9.59 6.09 -13.45
CA GLU A 12 -10.16 6.37 -14.75
C GLU A 12 -10.16 7.87 -15.02
N LYS A 13 -10.17 8.23 -16.29
CA LYS A 13 -10.10 9.63 -16.72
C LYS A 13 -11.40 10.35 -16.35
N GLU A 14 -11.42 11.08 -15.25
CA GLU A 14 -12.58 11.91 -14.87
C GLU A 14 -12.67 13.21 -15.69
N LYS A 15 -11.53 13.76 -16.17
CA LYS A 15 -11.48 15.01 -16.95
C LYS A 15 -10.52 14.91 -18.14
N SER A 16 -10.95 15.43 -19.29
CA SER A 16 -10.20 15.33 -20.57
C SER A 16 -8.78 15.92 -20.53
N ASN A 17 -8.51 16.86 -19.62
CA ASN A 17 -7.24 17.59 -19.49
C ASN A 17 -6.33 17.11 -18.35
N THR A 18 -6.63 15.98 -17.72
CA THR A 18 -5.83 15.42 -16.63
C THR A 18 -5.19 14.10 -17.05
N SER A 19 -3.98 13.84 -16.56
CA SER A 19 -3.24 12.59 -16.75
C SER A 19 -3.51 11.57 -15.63
N GLU A 20 -4.62 11.72 -14.90
CA GLU A 20 -4.95 10.85 -13.76
C GLU A 20 -5.20 9.39 -14.19
N ASP A 21 -5.57 9.17 -15.45
CA ASP A 21 -5.75 7.83 -16.04
C ASP A 21 -4.46 6.99 -16.07
N PHE A 22 -3.30 7.63 -16.02
CA PHE A 22 -2.01 6.92 -15.93
C PHE A 22 -1.63 6.53 -14.51
N PHE A 23 -2.47 6.80 -13.51
CA PHE A 23 -2.17 6.52 -12.11
C PHE A 23 -3.03 5.41 -11.54
N ASN A 24 -2.45 4.68 -10.59
CA ASN A 24 -3.18 3.85 -9.65
C ASN A 24 -3.31 4.62 -8.34
N ARG A 25 -4.42 4.41 -7.64
CA ARG A 25 -4.64 4.92 -6.29
C ARG A 25 -4.69 3.75 -5.33
N SER A 26 -3.78 3.76 -4.38
CA SER A 26 -3.84 2.93 -3.18
C SER A 26 -4.30 3.76 -2.00
N GLU A 27 -5.09 3.19 -1.11
CA GLU A 27 -5.56 3.86 0.08
C GLU A 27 -5.53 2.98 1.32
N ILE A 28 -5.22 3.62 2.45
CA ILE A 28 -5.25 3.02 3.76
C ILE A 28 -6.00 3.94 4.71
N THR A 29 -7.00 3.39 5.40
CA THR A 29 -7.71 4.07 6.49
C THR A 29 -7.24 3.49 7.81
N PHE A 30 -6.85 4.36 8.73
CA PHE A 30 -6.37 3.99 10.05
C PHE A 30 -6.82 4.99 11.11
N GLU A 31 -6.88 4.54 12.36
CA GLU A 31 -7.15 5.37 13.53
C GLU A 31 -5.89 5.49 14.38
N GLU A 32 -5.60 6.73 14.78
CA GLU A 32 -4.50 7.09 15.66
C GLU A 32 -4.97 8.22 16.59
N ASP A 33 -4.75 8.05 17.90
CA ASP A 33 -5.21 8.98 18.95
C ASP A 33 -6.72 9.29 18.89
N GLY A 34 -7.54 8.30 18.53
CA GLY A 34 -8.99 8.43 18.38
C GLY A 34 -9.43 9.19 17.13
N VAL A 35 -8.51 9.56 16.25
CA VAL A 35 -8.80 10.25 14.98
C VAL A 35 -8.61 9.29 13.82
N GLU A 36 -9.68 9.11 13.04
CA GLU A 36 -9.63 8.36 11.79
C GLU A 36 -9.04 9.22 10.67
N LYS A 37 -8.10 8.63 9.92
CA LYS A 37 -7.38 9.25 8.82
C LYS A 37 -7.33 8.30 7.63
N THR A 38 -7.36 8.86 6.44
CA THR A 38 -7.14 8.12 5.20
C THR A 38 -5.98 8.74 4.44
N LEU A 39 -4.99 7.90 4.13
CA LEU A 39 -3.89 8.24 3.24
C LEU A 39 -4.20 7.68 1.86
N HIS A 40 -4.12 8.54 0.83
CA HIS A 40 -4.17 8.12 -0.56
C HIS A 40 -2.78 8.24 -1.19
N VAL A 41 -2.27 7.15 -1.73
CA VAL A 41 -1.02 7.12 -2.50
C VAL A 41 -1.36 6.97 -3.98
N LEU A 42 -1.01 7.97 -4.78
CA LEU A 42 -1.15 7.94 -6.22
C LEU A 42 0.23 7.68 -6.83
N TYR A 43 0.34 6.65 -7.66
CA TYR A 43 1.59 6.32 -8.35
C TYR A 43 1.31 5.94 -9.80
N VAL A 44 2.33 6.05 -10.66
CA VAL A 44 2.18 5.76 -12.09
C VAL A 44 1.91 4.27 -12.28
N ARG A 45 0.83 3.93 -13.00
CA ARG A 45 0.38 2.56 -13.27
C ARG A 45 1.47 1.70 -13.90
N TYR A 46 2.27 2.29 -14.80
CA TYR A 46 3.39 1.63 -15.47
C TYR A 46 4.41 1.00 -14.50
N PHE A 47 4.51 1.47 -13.26
CA PHE A 47 5.42 0.88 -12.26
C PHE A 47 5.07 -0.58 -11.95
N GLU A 48 3.81 -0.99 -12.10
CA GLU A 48 3.43 -2.39 -11.88
C GLU A 48 3.97 -3.35 -12.94
N GLU A 49 4.37 -2.86 -14.12
CA GLU A 49 5.03 -3.69 -15.14
C GLU A 49 6.42 -4.14 -14.70
N GLN A 50 7.03 -3.43 -13.75
CA GLN A 50 8.36 -3.70 -13.18
C GLN A 50 8.25 -4.25 -11.75
N LEU A 51 7.10 -4.82 -11.37
CA LEU A 51 6.80 -5.29 -10.03
C LEU A 51 7.83 -6.30 -9.48
N ASN A 52 8.40 -7.14 -10.34
CA ASN A 52 9.44 -8.11 -9.98
C ASN A 52 10.82 -7.47 -9.70
N GLU A 53 11.02 -6.19 -10.00
CA GLU A 53 12.28 -5.49 -9.70
C GLU A 53 12.39 -5.06 -8.24
N PHE A 54 11.26 -4.88 -7.54
CA PHE A 54 11.23 -4.36 -6.18
C PHE A 54 10.36 -5.18 -5.22
N THR A 55 9.71 -6.25 -5.69
CA THR A 55 8.97 -7.20 -4.86
C THR A 55 9.35 -8.65 -5.22
N PRO A 56 9.10 -9.64 -4.34
CA PRO A 56 9.33 -11.05 -4.67
C PRO A 56 8.27 -11.65 -5.61
N PHE A 57 7.29 -10.88 -6.05
CA PHE A 57 6.17 -11.36 -6.85
C PHE A 57 6.50 -11.27 -8.35
N ALA A 58 5.88 -12.13 -9.16
CA ALA A 58 6.07 -12.12 -10.62
C ALA A 58 4.96 -11.34 -11.35
N SER A 59 3.73 -11.37 -10.81
CA SER A 59 2.56 -10.75 -11.42
C SER A 59 1.47 -10.54 -10.37
N ASN A 60 0.46 -9.74 -10.72
CA ASN A 60 -0.80 -9.70 -9.97
C ASN A 60 -1.64 -10.98 -10.24
N PRO A 61 -2.51 -11.39 -9.30
CA PRO A 61 -2.52 -10.96 -7.90
C PRO A 61 -1.26 -11.43 -7.16
N ILE A 62 -0.76 -10.62 -6.23
CA ILE A 62 0.50 -10.90 -5.52
C ILE A 62 0.32 -11.99 -4.45
N PHE A 63 -0.87 -12.10 -3.87
CA PHE A 63 -1.27 -13.21 -3.01
C PHE A 63 -2.80 -13.29 -2.90
N VAL A 64 -3.30 -14.39 -2.34
CA VAL A 64 -4.72 -14.57 -2.02
C VAL A 64 -4.87 -14.61 -0.51
N SER A 65 -5.78 -13.80 0.03
CA SER A 65 -6.06 -13.71 1.46
C SER A 65 -7.56 -13.83 1.72
N VAL A 66 -8.00 -14.88 2.42
CA VAL A 66 -9.42 -15.14 2.77
C VAL A 66 -10.36 -15.04 1.56
N GLY A 67 -9.98 -15.65 0.44
CA GLY A 67 -10.78 -15.66 -0.79
C GLY A 67 -10.86 -14.32 -1.54
N ARG A 68 -10.04 -13.33 -1.15
CA ARG A 68 -9.80 -12.10 -1.92
C ARG A 68 -8.44 -12.20 -2.60
N GLU A 69 -8.42 -11.97 -3.91
CA GLU A 69 -7.19 -11.69 -4.65
C GLU A 69 -6.69 -10.30 -4.25
N VAL A 70 -5.43 -10.23 -3.80
CA VAL A 70 -4.78 -8.99 -3.40
C VAL A 70 -3.76 -8.63 -4.48
N GLU A 71 -3.89 -7.43 -5.02
CA GLU A 71 -2.98 -6.90 -6.04
C GLU A 71 -1.97 -5.93 -5.43
N LEU A 72 -0.93 -5.56 -6.19
CA LEU A 72 0.08 -4.59 -5.75
C LEU A 72 -0.56 -3.28 -5.28
N LYS A 73 -1.54 -2.75 -6.03
CA LYS A 73 -2.29 -1.54 -5.69
C LYS A 73 -2.97 -1.60 -4.32
N ASP A 74 -3.35 -2.78 -3.84
CA ASP A 74 -3.96 -2.92 -2.51
C ASP A 74 -2.95 -2.73 -1.37
N ILE A 75 -1.67 -3.00 -1.61
CA ILE A 75 -0.62 -2.98 -0.57
C ILE A 75 0.24 -1.72 -0.59
N VAL A 76 0.26 -0.93 -1.67
CA VAL A 76 1.18 0.22 -1.80
C VAL A 76 1.04 1.20 -0.64
N ALA A 77 -0.18 1.59 -0.27
CA ALA A 77 -0.41 2.59 0.77
C ALA A 77 0.07 2.12 2.15
N ILE A 78 -0.13 0.83 2.48
CA ILE A 78 0.37 0.28 3.74
C ILE A 78 1.89 0.17 3.75
N VAL A 79 2.51 -0.27 2.65
CA VAL A 79 3.97 -0.31 2.51
C VAL A 79 4.58 1.09 2.68
N CYS A 80 4.01 2.09 2.01
CA CYS A 80 4.43 3.48 2.14
C CYS A 80 4.32 3.98 3.60
N LEU A 81 3.21 3.66 4.28
CA LEU A 81 2.98 4.06 5.67
C LEU A 81 3.96 3.38 6.64
N LEU A 82 4.30 2.11 6.39
CA LEU A 82 5.27 1.35 7.18
C LEU A 82 6.68 1.92 7.01
N LYS A 83 7.08 2.23 5.76
CA LYS A 83 8.41 2.74 5.45
C LYS A 83 8.60 4.19 5.90
N ASN A 84 7.57 5.02 5.75
CA ASN A 84 7.62 6.43 6.11
C ASN A 84 6.49 6.80 7.08
N PRO A 85 6.73 6.72 8.41
CA PRO A 85 5.75 7.11 9.41
C PRO A 85 5.24 8.56 9.27
N GLY A 86 5.97 9.45 8.61
CA GLY A 86 5.55 10.82 8.33
C GLY A 86 4.29 10.90 7.45
N PHE A 87 3.96 9.83 6.72
CA PHE A 87 2.72 9.76 5.93
C PHE A 87 1.46 9.67 6.78
N ARG A 88 1.56 9.39 8.09
CA ARG A 88 0.42 9.43 9.02
C ARG A 88 -0.24 10.81 9.12
N HIS A 89 0.48 11.86 8.73
CA HIS A 89 0.02 13.25 8.75
C HIS A 89 -0.36 13.76 7.35
N ARG A 90 -0.27 12.93 6.31
CA ARG A 90 -0.58 13.29 4.93
C ARG A 90 -1.90 12.68 4.50
N LYS A 91 -2.75 13.49 3.87
CA LYS A 91 -3.97 13.00 3.22
C LYS A 91 -3.66 12.34 1.87
N ARG A 92 -2.67 12.86 1.15
CA ARG A 92 -2.31 12.39 -0.20
C ARG A 92 -0.81 12.45 -0.43
N VAL A 93 -0.28 11.43 -1.11
CA VAL A 93 1.11 11.31 -1.57
C VAL A 93 1.08 10.99 -3.07
N TYR A 94 1.95 11.64 -3.83
CA TYR A 94 2.10 11.42 -5.26
C TYR A 94 3.51 10.92 -5.53
N ILE A 95 3.63 9.78 -6.21
CA ILE A 95 4.90 9.14 -6.54
C ILE A 95 4.97 9.03 -8.06
N ASN A 96 5.82 9.84 -8.68
CA ASN A 96 6.01 9.86 -10.13
C ASN A 96 7.40 9.36 -10.56
N SER A 97 8.22 8.90 -9.61
CA SER A 97 9.53 8.32 -9.86
C SER A 97 9.51 6.84 -9.48
N LEU A 98 9.93 5.98 -10.42
CA LEU A 98 10.06 4.54 -10.16
C LEU A 98 11.09 4.27 -9.06
N ALA A 99 12.19 5.02 -9.02
CA ALA A 99 13.22 4.85 -8.00
C ALA A 99 12.69 5.18 -6.59
N GLU A 100 11.87 6.23 -6.48
CA GLU A 100 11.19 6.55 -5.21
C GLU A 100 10.21 5.45 -4.84
N PHE A 101 9.39 5.00 -5.80
CA PHE A 101 8.42 3.92 -5.60
C PHE A 101 9.09 2.64 -5.10
N ALA A 102 10.12 2.16 -5.79
CA ALA A 102 10.88 0.97 -5.44
C ALA A 102 11.54 1.07 -4.06
N SER A 103 12.00 2.26 -3.66
CA SER A 103 12.63 2.48 -2.35
C SER A 103 11.69 2.16 -1.17
N TYR A 104 10.37 2.29 -1.35
CA TYR A 104 9.40 1.97 -0.30
C TYR A 104 9.29 0.47 -0.02
N PHE A 105 9.54 -0.37 -1.03
CA PHE A 105 9.46 -1.83 -0.92
C PHE A 105 10.75 -2.47 -0.40
N GLN A 106 11.86 -1.73 -0.37
CA GLN A 106 13.13 -2.23 0.13
C GLN A 106 13.01 -2.68 1.58
N HIS A 107 13.48 -3.91 1.86
CA HIS A 107 13.47 -4.54 3.17
C HIS A 107 12.07 -4.75 3.76
N ILE A 108 10.99 -4.69 2.97
CA ILE A 108 9.67 -5.07 3.47
C ILE A 108 9.59 -6.59 3.62
N ASP A 109 9.05 -7.03 4.75
CA ASP A 109 8.72 -8.42 5.01
C ASP A 109 7.34 -8.74 4.43
N PHE A 110 7.33 -9.20 3.17
CA PHE A 110 6.10 -9.47 2.42
C PHE A 110 5.29 -10.64 2.99
N ASP A 111 5.93 -11.60 3.68
CA ASP A 111 5.26 -12.76 4.28
C ASP A 111 4.32 -12.37 5.42
N LYS A 112 4.51 -11.17 5.99
CA LYS A 112 3.64 -10.63 7.06
C LYS A 112 2.45 -9.83 6.55
N LEU A 113 2.45 -9.41 5.28
CA LEU A 113 1.35 -8.62 4.72
C LEU A 113 0.02 -9.37 4.69
N PRO A 114 -0.06 -10.67 4.32
CA PRO A 114 -1.32 -11.41 4.29
C PRO A 114 -2.10 -11.34 5.61
N ALA A 115 -1.43 -11.46 6.75
CA ALA A 115 -2.06 -11.41 8.08
C ALA A 115 -2.84 -10.10 8.33
N ILE A 116 -2.43 -9.00 7.71
CA ILE A 116 -3.15 -7.72 7.79
C ILE A 116 -4.48 -7.83 7.05
N PHE A 117 -4.47 -8.38 5.83
CA PHE A 117 -5.67 -8.55 5.02
C PHE A 117 -6.62 -9.59 5.61
N GLU A 118 -6.10 -10.65 6.21
CA GLU A 118 -6.90 -11.63 6.95
C GLU A 118 -7.64 -10.98 8.13
N ALA A 119 -6.94 -10.16 8.93
CA ALA A 119 -7.53 -9.45 10.05
C ALA A 119 -8.55 -8.39 9.59
N LEU A 120 -8.26 -7.65 8.52
CA LEU A 120 -9.21 -6.68 7.95
C LEU A 120 -10.49 -7.36 7.46
N LYS A 121 -10.41 -8.57 6.89
CA LYS A 121 -11.58 -9.32 6.46
C LYS A 121 -12.39 -9.89 7.63
N ASN A 122 -11.72 -10.50 8.60
CA ASN A 122 -12.38 -11.27 9.67
C ASN A 122 -12.78 -10.39 10.88
N GLN A 123 -11.94 -9.41 11.23
CA GLN A 123 -12.05 -8.60 12.46
C GLN A 123 -12.35 -7.12 12.14
N LYS A 124 -12.48 -6.76 10.86
CA LYS A 124 -12.68 -5.39 10.34
C LYS A 124 -11.55 -4.41 10.69
N SER A 125 -10.50 -4.86 11.34
CA SER A 125 -9.39 -4.01 11.76
C SER A 125 -8.13 -4.83 12.05
N PHE A 126 -6.98 -4.16 12.01
CA PHE A 126 -5.68 -4.73 12.33
C PHE A 126 -4.86 -3.76 13.20
N THR A 127 -4.35 -4.23 14.33
CA THR A 127 -3.55 -3.40 15.23
C THR A 127 -2.09 -3.40 14.80
N LEU A 128 -1.65 -2.30 14.19
CA LEU A 128 -0.23 -2.07 13.91
C LEU A 128 0.47 -1.55 15.18
N ARG A 129 1.32 -2.40 15.77
CA ARG A 129 2.09 -2.08 16.97
C ARG A 129 3.37 -1.33 16.62
N SER A 130 4.21 -1.88 15.74
CA SER A 130 5.41 -1.21 15.26
C SER A 130 5.62 -1.42 13.76
N PRO A 131 5.87 -0.35 12.97
CA PRO A 131 6.26 -0.50 11.57
C PRO A 131 7.53 -1.34 11.38
N LEU A 132 8.42 -1.34 12.37
CA LEU A 132 9.69 -2.09 12.33
C LEU A 132 9.48 -3.60 12.29
N GLU A 133 8.33 -4.11 12.74
CA GLU A 133 8.01 -5.55 12.66
C GLU A 133 7.88 -6.05 11.22
N TYR A 134 7.71 -5.12 10.26
CA TYR A 134 7.55 -5.39 8.84
C TYR A 134 8.79 -5.02 8.02
N ILE A 135 9.88 -4.65 8.70
CA ILE A 135 11.16 -4.34 8.05
C ILE A 135 12.14 -5.47 8.37
N VAL A 136 12.58 -6.19 7.34
CA VAL A 136 13.67 -7.17 7.41
C VAL A 136 14.93 -6.44 7.86
N GLN A 137 15.41 -6.75 9.06
CA GLN A 137 16.65 -6.18 9.55
C GLN A 137 17.82 -6.84 8.80
N PRO A 138 18.78 -6.06 8.28
CA PRO A 138 20.03 -6.64 7.82
C PRO A 138 20.76 -7.25 9.03
N ASN A 139 21.16 -8.51 8.90
CA ASN A 139 22.04 -9.20 9.86
C ASN A 139 23.41 -8.54 9.93
#